data_AF-X0YY80-F1
#
_entry.id   AF-X0YY80-F1
#
_cell.length_a   1.000
_cell.length_b   1.000
_cell.length_c   1.000
_cell.angle_alpha   90.00
_cell.angle_beta   90.00
_cell.angle_gamma   90.00
#
_symmetry.space_group_name_H-M   'P 1'
#
loop_
_entity.id
_entity.type
_entity.pdbx_description
1 polymer ?
#
loop_
_entity_poly.entity_id
_entity_poly.type
_entity_poly.pdbx_seq_one_letter_code
_entity_poly.pdbx_strand_id
1 'polypeptide(L)'
;EKEECSYNRKKIKGNCELCGKLGIDIHHLQPQVDADGNGFINHFHKNHTANLSNICKTCHDTITKQGIKHRRVKTSDGVKLSTI
;
A
#
# COMPACT_ATOMS: atom_id res chain seq x y z
N GLU A 1 -5.16 22.25 2.69
CA GLU A 1 -3.76 21.88 2.36
C GLU A 1 -3.70 20.46 1.76
N LYS A 2 -2.68 20.14 0.93
CA LYS A 2 -2.44 18.76 0.45
C LYS A 2 -1.45 18.10 1.40
N GLU A 3 -1.92 17.16 2.22
CA GLU A 3 -1.03 16.34 3.05
C GLU A 3 -0.23 15.38 2.17
N GLU A 4 1.03 15.73 1.93
CA GLU A 4 1.98 14.88 1.21
C GLU A 4 2.24 13.61 2.02
N CYS A 5 2.20 12.45 1.37
CA CYS A 5 2.67 11.21 1.99
C CYS A 5 4.20 11.29 2.18
N SER A 6 4.68 11.13 3.42
CA SER A 6 6.13 11.15 3.73
C SER A 6 6.93 10.13 2.92
N TYR A 7 6.30 9.03 2.46
CA TYR A 7 6.95 7.97 1.69
C TYR A 7 6.99 8.25 0.19
N ASN A 8 6.00 8.99 -0.36
CA ASN A 8 5.96 9.32 -1.78
C ASN A 8 5.04 10.51 -2.06
N ARG A 9 5.63 11.65 -2.46
CA ARG A 9 4.89 12.89 -2.77
C ARG A 9 3.87 12.74 -3.91
N LYS A 10 4.03 11.73 -4.77
CA LYS A 10 3.07 11.43 -5.86
C LYS A 10 1.85 10.64 -5.37
N LYS A 11 1.89 10.06 -4.17
CA LYS A 11 0.75 9.33 -3.61
C LYS A 11 -0.18 10.32 -2.91
N ILE A 12 -1.27 10.65 -3.59
CA ILE A 12 -2.35 11.49 -3.05
C ILE A 12 -3.15 10.63 -2.05
N LYS A 13 -3.27 11.09 -0.80
CA LYS A 13 -4.18 10.49 0.18
C LYS A 13 -5.62 10.69 -0.31
N GLY A 14 -6.42 9.64 -0.30
CA GLY A 14 -7.80 9.64 -0.77
C GLY A 14 -8.68 8.69 0.03
N ASN A 15 -9.53 7.93 -0.65
CA ASN A 15 -10.31 6.87 -0.01
C ASN A 15 -9.47 5.60 0.19
N CYS A 16 -9.91 4.76 1.12
CA CYS A 16 -9.35 3.47 1.43
C CYS A 16 -9.63 2.52 0.26
N GLU A 17 -8.57 1.96 -0.32
CA GLU A 17 -8.68 1.05 -1.47
C GLU A 17 -9.31 -0.31 -1.11
N LEU A 18 -9.55 -0.60 0.18
CA LEU A 18 -10.16 -1.84 0.67
C LEU A 18 -11.64 -1.69 1.05
N CYS A 19 -11.99 -0.61 1.74
CA CYS A 19 -13.35 -0.43 2.28
C CYS A 19 -14.05 0.86 1.80
N GLY A 20 -13.40 1.68 0.98
CA GLY A 20 -13.96 2.93 0.44
C GLY A 20 -14.08 4.09 1.44
N LYS A 21 -13.80 3.89 2.73
CA LYS A 21 -13.80 4.94 3.77
C LYS A 21 -12.65 5.95 3.57
N LEU A 22 -12.55 7.00 4.37
CA LEU A 22 -11.41 7.92 4.33
C LEU A 22 -10.10 7.17 4.64
N GLY A 23 -9.15 7.16 3.70
CA GLY A 23 -7.84 6.57 3.91
C GLY A 23 -6.90 7.63 4.46
N ILE A 24 -6.54 7.48 5.72
CA ILE A 24 -5.67 8.41 6.46
C ILE A 24 -4.23 7.93 6.54
N ASP A 25 -4.02 6.62 6.35
CA ASP A 25 -2.73 5.96 6.46
C ASP A 25 -2.30 5.35 5.13
N ILE A 26 -0.99 5.39 4.91
CA ILE A 26 -0.36 4.77 3.75
C ILE A 26 0.27 3.46 4.19
N HIS A 27 -0.21 2.37 3.59
CA HIS A 27 0.20 1.01 3.92
C HIS A 27 1.07 0.43 2.82
N HIS A 28 2.13 -0.28 3.24
CA HIS A 28 2.96 -1.06 2.34
C HIS A 28 2.32 -2.44 2.14
N LEU A 29 1.85 -2.71 0.93
CA LEU A 29 1.20 -3.97 0.57
C LEU A 29 2.13 -5.19 0.76
N GLN A 30 3.40 -5.01 0.46
CA GLN A 30 4.48 -5.90 0.88
C GLN A 30 5.29 -5.19 1.99
N PRO A 31 5.40 -5.79 3.19
CA PRO A 31 6.08 -5.21 4.33
C PRO A 31 7.51 -4.75 4.03
N GLN A 32 7.91 -3.64 4.64
CA GLN A 32 9.28 -3.11 4.53
C GLN A 32 10.36 -4.08 5.06
N VAL A 33 9.97 -5.01 5.94
CA VAL A 33 10.85 -6.05 6.51
C VAL A 33 11.25 -7.09 5.47
N ASP A 34 10.44 -7.30 4.43
CA ASP A 34 10.80 -8.19 3.31
C ASP A 34 11.78 -7.53 2.33
N ALA A 35 12.21 -6.28 2.57
CA ALA A 35 13.14 -5.60 1.69
C ALA A 35 14.59 -5.99 2.02
N ASP A 36 15.39 -6.24 0.99
CA ASP A 36 16.83 -6.49 1.11
C ASP A 36 17.59 -5.27 1.64
N GLY A 37 18.90 -5.40 1.88
CA GLY A 37 19.76 -4.32 2.37
C GLY A 37 19.75 -3.05 1.48
N ASN A 38 19.38 -3.19 0.21
CA ASN A 38 19.22 -2.08 -0.74
C ASN A 38 17.80 -1.48 -0.78
N GLY A 39 16.86 -1.97 0.04
CA GLY A 39 15.47 -1.49 0.09
C GLY A 39 14.57 -2.00 -1.04
N PHE A 40 14.98 -3.04 -1.76
CA PHE A 40 14.20 -3.69 -2.81
C PHE A 40 13.43 -4.89 -2.26
N ILE A 41 12.19 -5.07 -2.72
CA ILE A 41 11.37 -6.25 -2.49
C ILE A 41 11.22 -6.95 -3.83
N ASN A 42 11.90 -8.08 -4.01
CA ASN A 42 12.03 -8.78 -5.30
C ASN A 42 12.56 -7.86 -6.41
N HIS A 43 11.68 -7.23 -7.17
CA HIS A 43 12.02 -6.43 -8.37
C HIS A 43 11.72 -4.94 -8.23
N PHE A 44 11.16 -4.47 -7.10
CA PHE A 44 10.77 -3.07 -6.94
C PHE A 44 11.19 -2.51 -5.58
N HIS A 45 11.41 -1.19 -5.50
CA HIS A 45 11.79 -0.53 -4.25
C HIS A 45 10.61 -0.46 -3.27
N LYS A 46 10.83 -0.67 -1.96
CA LYS A 46 9.76 -0.70 -0.94
C LYS A 46 8.83 0.53 -0.96
N ASN A 47 9.36 1.72 -1.26
CA ASN A 47 8.60 2.98 -1.34
C ASN A 47 7.91 3.24 -2.72
N HIS A 48 7.92 2.24 -3.61
CA HIS A 48 7.30 2.38 -4.92
C HIS A 48 5.78 2.54 -4.80
N THR A 49 5.16 3.41 -5.59
CA THR A 49 3.71 3.71 -5.50
C THR A 49 2.83 2.47 -5.67
N ALA A 50 3.29 1.48 -6.45
CA ALA A 50 2.60 0.21 -6.60
C ALA A 50 2.54 -0.60 -5.30
N ASN A 51 3.53 -0.45 -4.41
CA ASN A 51 3.57 -1.08 -3.09
C ASN A 51 2.84 -0.27 -2.02
N LEU A 52 2.50 0.99 -2.30
CA LEU A 52 1.80 1.86 -1.36
C LEU A 52 0.30 1.88 -1.67
N SER A 53 -0.52 1.55 -0.67
CA SER A 53 -1.97 1.67 -0.75
C SER A 53 -2.48 2.60 0.32
N ASN A 54 -3.48 3.40 -0.04
CA ASN A 54 -4.12 4.30 0.89
C ASN A 54 -5.24 3.53 1.58
N ILE A 55 -5.18 3.42 2.90
CA ILE A 55 -6.15 2.66 3.68
C ILE A 55 -6.56 3.41 4.95
N CYS A 56 -7.71 3.05 5.51
CA CYS A 56 -8.11 3.59 6.81
C CYS A 56 -7.35 2.88 7.93
N LYS A 57 -7.23 3.52 9.09
CA LYS A 57 -6.53 2.98 10.26
C LYS A 57 -7.06 1.61 10.70
N THR A 58 -8.38 1.38 10.57
CA THR A 58 -9.00 0.08 10.89
C THR A 58 -8.51 -1.03 9.96
N CYS A 59 -8.48 -0.79 8.65
CA CYS A 59 -7.92 -1.75 7.69
C CYS A 59 -6.43 -1.95 7.93
N HIS A 60 -5.69 -0.88 8.21
CA HIS A 60 -4.25 -0.96 8.50
C HIS A 60 -3.95 -1.89 9.66
N ASP A 61 -4.64 -1.70 10.78
CA ASP A 61 -4.47 -2.51 11.98
C ASP A 61 -4.86 -3.98 11.72
N THR A 62 -5.96 -4.20 10.99
CA THR A 62 -6.43 -5.55 10.63
C THR A 62 -5.41 -6.31 9.79
N ILE A 63 -4.93 -5.70 8.70
CA ILE A 63 -3.97 -6.33 7.78
C ILE A 63 -2.64 -6.58 8.46
N THR A 64 -2.15 -5.59 9.22
CA THR A 64 -0.89 -5.70 9.96
C THR A 64 -0.95 -6.81 11.01
N LYS A 65 -2.07 -6.92 11.75
CA LYS A 65 -2.28 -7.99 12.73
C LYS A 65 -2.44 -9.37 12.10
N GLN A 66 -3.13 -9.44 10.97
CA GLN A 66 -3.33 -10.69 10.24
C GLN A 66 -2.12 -11.09 9.39
N GLY A 67 -1.12 -10.20 9.24
CA GLY A 67 0.06 -10.43 8.43
C GLY A 67 -0.24 -10.60 6.94
N ILE A 68 -1.37 -10.07 6.46
CA ILE A 68 -1.79 -10.31 5.09
C ILE A 68 -0.95 -9.44 4.14
N LYS A 69 -0.35 -10.08 3.15
CA LYS A 69 0.38 -9.39 2.08
C LYS A 69 -0.52 -9.23 0.87
N HIS A 70 -0.36 -8.13 0.15
CA HIS A 70 -1.17 -7.84 -1.03
C HIS A 70 -0.27 -7.46 -2.19
N ARG A 71 -0.79 -7.59 -3.41
CA ARG A 71 -0.15 -7.17 -4.65
C ARG A 71 -1.17 -6.49 -5.55
N ARG A 72 -0.78 -5.40 -6.21
CA ARG A 72 -1.58 -4.82 -7.29
C ARG A 72 -1.43 -5.68 -8.54
N VAL A 73 -2.55 -6.18 -9.05
CA VAL A 73 -2.63 -6.97 -10.29
C VAL A 73 -3.41 -6.16 -11.32
N LYS A 74 -2.84 -6.00 -12.51
CA LYS A 74 -3.53 -5.38 -13.64
C LYS A 74 -4.40 -6.44 -14.30
N THR A 75 -5.70 -6.19 -14.33
CA THR A 75 -6.72 -7.03 -14.95
C THR A 75 -7.36 -6.28 -16.11
N SER A 76 -8.14 -6.98 -16.94
CA SER A 76 -8.91 -6.39 -18.05
C SER A 76 -9.84 -5.26 -17.58
N ASP A 77 -10.36 -5.38 -16.35
CA ASP A 77 -11.22 -4.39 -15.68
C ASP A 77 -10.45 -3.32 -14.89
N GLY A 78 -9.13 -3.22 -15.07
CA GLY A 78 -8.27 -2.28 -14.35
C GLY A 78 -7.44 -2.91 -13.24
N VAL A 79 -6.96 -2.10 -12.29
CA VAL A 79 -6.02 -2.55 -11.24
C VAL A 79 -6.78 -3.03 -10.02
N LYS A 80 -6.59 -4.29 -9.63
CA LYS A 80 -7.19 -4.90 -8.43
C LYS A 80 -6.10 -5.24 -7.40
N LEU A 81 -6.45 -5.21 -6.11
CA LEU A 81 -5.60 -5.71 -5.03
C LEU A 81 -5.87 -7.20 -4.86
N SER A 82 -4.86 -8.03 -5.08
CA SER A 82 -4.90 -9.47 -4.83
C SER A 82 -4.08 -9.80 -3.59
N THR A 83 -4.61 -10.63 -2.70
CA THR A 83 -3.86 -11.19 -1.58
C THR A 83 -2.80 -12.18 -2.09
N ILE A 84 -1.64 -12.22 -1.42
CA ILE A 84 -0.52 -13.13 -1.70
C ILE A 84 -0.01 -13.78 -0.42
#